data_AF-A0A3C1YR96-F1
#
_entry.id   AF-A0A3C1YR96-F1
#
_cell.length_a   1.000
_cell.length_b   1.000
_cell.length_c   1.000
_cell.angle_alpha   90.00
_cell.angle_beta   90.00
_cell.angle_gamma   90.00
#
_symmetry.space_group_name_H-M   'P 1'
#
loop_
_entity.id
_entity.type
_entity.pdbx_description
1 polymer ?
#
loop_
_entity_poly.entity_id
_entity_poly.type
_entity_poly.pdbx_seq_one_letter_code
_entity_poly.pdbx_strand_id
1 'polypeptide(L)'
;MKQLLILLFGLGGCLHAQQLEAVQTSLNTNSAVTEDEQDPPEDLKVDKMPTPIQTKYPAYPFTARQAGLNGMIWLKLLVGEDGIVKKSIVTKATFTQKDIEVNLNDASPTVKLAADSITSACVKTAGQWKFSPAILNEKPVKVWVVLPFKFKLDAPHKEEKK
;
A
#
# COMPACT_ATOMS: atom_id res chain seq x y z
N MET A 1 -49.48 -43.42 20.76
CA MET A 1 -49.32 -43.74 22.19
C MET A 1 -48.69 -42.55 22.89
N LYS A 2 -49.41 -41.98 23.89
CA LYS A 2 -49.02 -41.01 24.94
C LYS A 2 -48.38 -39.68 24.45
N GLN A 3 -49.03 -38.50 24.44
CA GLN A 3 -49.75 -37.75 25.50
C GLN A 3 -49.03 -37.68 26.86
N LEU A 4 -48.52 -36.47 27.20
CA LEU A 4 -48.53 -35.82 28.54
C LEU A 4 -48.02 -34.35 28.39
N LEU A 5 -48.85 -33.29 28.35
CA LEU A 5 -49.55 -32.54 29.43
C LEU A 5 -48.58 -31.79 30.40
N ILE A 6 -48.18 -30.52 30.13
CA ILE A 6 -48.71 -29.17 30.50
C ILE A 6 -48.61 -28.80 32.00
N LEU A 7 -48.19 -27.53 32.25
CA LEU A 7 -48.62 -26.52 33.27
C LEU A 7 -47.43 -25.97 34.09
N LEU A 8 -47.24 -24.69 34.44
CA LEU A 8 -47.93 -23.40 34.31
C LEU A 8 -46.99 -22.31 34.87
N PHE A 9 -46.92 -21.13 34.27
CA PHE A 9 -46.83 -19.80 34.91
C PHE A 9 -47.12 -18.79 33.77
N GLY A 10 -48.09 -17.89 33.78
CA GLY A 10 -48.82 -17.30 34.89
C GLY A 10 -48.57 -15.78 34.94
N LEU A 11 -49.31 -15.04 34.12
CA LEU A 11 -49.84 -13.66 34.32
C LEU A 11 -48.90 -12.44 34.41
N GLY A 12 -49.29 -11.42 33.62
CA GLY A 12 -48.92 -10.00 33.76
C GLY A 12 -48.43 -9.45 32.42
N GLY A 13 -49.08 -8.54 31.69
CA GLY A 13 -50.11 -7.57 32.05
C GLY A 13 -49.78 -6.26 31.30
N CYS A 14 -50.82 -5.63 30.76
CA CYS A 14 -50.90 -4.22 30.33
C CYS A 14 -50.01 -3.68 29.19
N LEU A 15 -50.66 -3.60 28.03
CA LEU A 15 -50.76 -2.44 27.15
C LEU A 15 -50.50 -1.07 27.83
N HIS A 16 -49.39 -0.38 27.50
CA HIS A 16 -49.34 1.09 27.57
C HIS A 16 -48.11 1.73 26.89
N ALA A 17 -48.37 2.90 26.32
CA ALA A 17 -47.46 4.01 26.01
C ALA A 17 -46.79 4.07 24.62
N GLN A 18 -47.39 4.94 23.80
CA GLN A 18 -46.83 5.61 22.64
C GLN A 18 -45.77 6.66 23.06
N GLN A 19 -44.78 6.84 22.17
CA GLN A 19 -44.07 8.07 21.76
C GLN A 19 -43.33 8.94 22.81
N LEU A 20 -42.01 9.14 22.58
CA LEU A 20 -41.26 10.40 22.77
C LEU A 20 -39.92 10.26 21.98
N GLU A 21 -39.85 10.68 20.72
CA GLU A 21 -39.38 11.99 20.21
C GLU A 21 -37.85 12.22 20.18
N ALA A 22 -37.36 12.39 18.95
CA ALA A 22 -36.22 13.20 18.50
C ALA A 22 -34.79 12.84 18.96
N VAL A 23 -34.09 12.05 18.13
CA VAL A 23 -32.65 12.24 17.90
C VAL A 23 -32.46 12.71 16.45
N GLN A 24 -32.91 13.93 16.18
CA GLN A 24 -32.31 14.76 15.14
C GLN A 24 -31.38 15.74 15.86
N THR A 25 -30.13 15.33 16.05
CA THR A 25 -29.04 16.29 16.19
C THR A 25 -28.10 16.02 15.04
N SER A 26 -28.19 16.93 14.08
CA SER A 26 -27.33 17.08 12.92
C SER A 26 -25.86 16.84 13.24
N LEU A 27 -25.27 15.83 12.60
CA LEU A 27 -23.85 15.89 12.27
C LEU A 27 -23.67 16.83 11.07
N ASN A 28 -23.98 18.12 11.28
CA ASN A 28 -23.25 19.16 10.58
C ASN A 28 -21.87 19.19 11.23
N THR A 29 -20.99 18.34 10.70
CA THR A 29 -19.57 18.64 10.74
C THR A 29 -19.22 18.96 9.30
N ASN A 30 -19.27 20.26 8.97
CA ASN A 30 -18.26 20.84 8.08
C ASN A 30 -16.89 20.54 8.69
N SER A 31 -16.46 19.29 8.51
CA SER A 31 -15.08 18.90 8.66
C SER A 31 -14.39 19.59 7.50
N ALA A 32 -13.63 20.63 7.81
CA ALA A 32 -12.60 21.12 6.94
C ALA A 32 -11.64 19.95 6.67
N VAL A 33 -11.98 19.13 5.69
CA VAL A 33 -11.04 18.23 5.04
C VAL A 33 -10.15 19.19 4.28
N THR A 34 -8.97 19.46 4.81
CA THR A 34 -7.91 20.11 4.05
C THR A 34 -7.77 19.32 2.75
N GLU A 35 -7.99 19.98 1.60
CA GLU A 35 -7.86 19.40 0.25
C GLU A 35 -6.50 18.72 0.04
N ASP A 36 -5.54 19.00 0.92
CA ASP A 36 -4.17 18.47 0.91
C ASP A 36 -4.04 17.00 1.36
N GLU A 37 -5.07 16.37 1.92
CA GLU A 37 -4.99 14.97 2.42
C GLU A 37 -5.56 13.92 1.45
N GLN A 38 -6.24 14.31 0.37
CA GLN A 38 -6.74 13.33 -0.61
C GLN A 38 -5.65 12.95 -1.63
N ASP A 39 -5.49 11.63 -1.87
CA ASP A 39 -4.61 11.12 -2.92
C ASP A 39 -5.14 11.57 -4.31
N PRO A 40 -4.27 11.95 -5.25
CA PRO A 40 -4.69 12.35 -6.59
C PRO A 40 -5.29 11.15 -7.37
N PRO A 41 -6.13 11.41 -8.39
CA PRO A 41 -6.57 10.39 -9.32
C PRO A 41 -5.39 9.63 -9.95
N GLU A 42 -5.54 8.32 -10.16
CA GLU A 42 -4.46 7.48 -10.69
C GLU A 42 -4.09 7.81 -12.16
N ASP A 43 -5.04 8.32 -12.92
CA ASP A 43 -4.96 8.64 -14.34
C ASP A 43 -4.83 10.15 -14.61
N LEU A 44 -4.40 10.92 -13.61
CA LEU A 44 -4.20 12.36 -13.72
C LEU A 44 -3.22 12.68 -14.86
N LYS A 45 -3.72 13.35 -15.90
CA LYS A 45 -2.91 13.84 -17.02
C LYS A 45 -2.25 15.15 -16.62
N VAL A 46 -0.93 15.16 -16.67
CA VAL A 46 -0.09 16.33 -16.36
C VAL A 46 0.68 16.77 -17.60
N ASP A 47 1.06 18.04 -17.64
CA ASP A 47 1.84 18.59 -18.75
C ASP A 47 3.27 18.05 -18.73
N LYS A 48 3.83 17.90 -17.52
CA LYS A 48 5.16 17.34 -17.30
C LYS A 48 5.15 16.31 -16.18
N MET A 49 5.64 15.12 -16.49
CA MET A 49 5.83 14.05 -15.51
C MET A 49 7.03 14.31 -14.59
N PRO A 50 6.98 13.81 -13.34
CA PRO A 50 8.11 13.89 -12.43
C PRO A 50 9.24 12.99 -12.93
N THR A 51 10.49 13.44 -12.75
CA THR A 51 11.69 12.73 -13.18
C THR A 51 12.61 12.49 -11.99
N PRO A 52 13.24 11.32 -11.84
CA PRO A 52 14.14 11.08 -10.70
C PRO A 52 15.35 12.03 -10.75
N ILE A 53 15.60 12.76 -9.65
CA ILE A 53 16.77 13.63 -9.46
C ILE A 53 17.83 12.92 -8.61
N GLN A 54 17.40 12.26 -7.54
CA GLN A 54 18.27 11.51 -6.65
C GLN A 54 17.68 10.12 -6.43
N THR A 55 18.41 9.11 -6.86
CA THR A 55 18.00 7.71 -6.75
C THR A 55 18.98 6.95 -5.87
N LYS A 56 18.45 6.00 -5.11
CA LYS A 56 19.23 5.04 -4.35
C LYS A 56 18.72 3.66 -4.69
N TYR A 57 19.62 2.71 -4.93
CA TYR A 57 19.20 1.33 -5.14
C TYR A 57 19.16 0.57 -3.81
N PRO A 58 18.16 -0.30 -3.60
CA PRO A 58 18.09 -1.08 -2.38
C PRO A 58 19.32 -1.98 -2.28
N ALA A 59 19.93 -2.02 -1.10
CA ALA A 59 20.97 -3.00 -0.81
C ALA A 59 20.35 -4.40 -0.90
N TYR A 60 21.04 -5.31 -1.57
CA TYR A 60 20.52 -6.65 -1.80
C TYR A 60 20.50 -7.45 -0.48
N PRO A 61 19.33 -7.87 0.03
CA PRO A 61 19.24 -8.48 1.37
C PRO A 61 20.00 -9.80 1.49
N PHE A 62 20.52 -10.08 2.68
CA PHE A 62 21.24 -11.33 2.97
C PHE A 62 20.37 -12.57 2.81
N THR A 63 19.10 -12.52 3.24
CA THR A 63 18.11 -13.60 3.07
C THR A 63 17.87 -13.93 1.60
N ALA A 64 17.73 -12.90 0.76
CA ALA A 64 17.61 -13.05 -0.69
C ALA A 64 18.86 -13.66 -1.32
N ARG A 65 20.05 -13.31 -0.80
CA ARG A 65 21.34 -13.85 -1.27
C ARG A 65 21.46 -15.32 -0.98
N GLN A 66 21.10 -15.76 0.22
CA GLN A 66 21.09 -17.18 0.57
C GLN A 66 20.07 -17.96 -0.26
N ALA A 67 18.91 -17.38 -0.53
CA ALA A 67 17.88 -18.00 -1.33
C ALA A 67 18.17 -17.96 -2.84
N GLY A 68 19.14 -17.17 -3.31
CA GLY A 68 19.42 -16.97 -4.74
C GLY A 68 18.23 -16.39 -5.51
N LEU A 69 17.44 -15.53 -4.86
CA LEU A 69 16.17 -15.04 -5.39
C LEU A 69 16.35 -13.72 -6.16
N ASN A 70 16.00 -13.71 -7.43
CA ASN A 70 16.04 -12.53 -8.28
C ASN A 70 14.62 -12.07 -8.59
N GLY A 71 14.46 -10.91 -9.24
CA GLY A 71 13.12 -10.50 -9.65
C GLY A 71 12.97 -9.04 -10.07
N MET A 72 11.71 -8.63 -10.17
CA MET A 72 11.30 -7.26 -10.40
C MET A 72 10.10 -6.92 -9.51
N ILE A 73 10.14 -5.74 -8.88
CA ILE A 73 9.01 -5.19 -8.14
C ILE A 73 8.63 -3.87 -8.80
N TRP A 74 7.35 -3.71 -9.08
CA TRP A 74 6.77 -2.48 -9.53
C TRP A 74 6.22 -1.75 -8.30
N LEU A 75 6.76 -0.56 -8.07
CA LEU A 75 6.33 0.32 -7.00
C LEU A 75 5.54 1.48 -7.58
N LYS A 76 4.32 1.67 -7.07
CA LYS A 76 3.52 2.86 -7.26
C LYS A 76 3.88 3.86 -6.16
N LEU A 77 4.48 4.98 -6.55
CA LEU A 77 4.96 6.04 -5.66
C LEU A 77 4.07 7.27 -5.82
N LEU A 78 3.62 7.84 -4.69
CA LEU A 78 2.98 9.15 -4.68
C LEU A 78 4.07 10.20 -4.54
N VAL A 79 4.32 10.95 -5.61
CA VAL A 79 5.30 12.03 -5.61
C VAL A 79 4.60 13.32 -5.23
N GLY A 80 5.12 14.00 -4.22
CA GLY A 80 4.64 15.29 -3.75
C GLY A 80 4.92 16.43 -4.72
N GLU A 81 4.28 17.57 -4.47
CA GLU A 81 4.57 18.85 -5.14
C GLU A 81 6.01 19.35 -4.88
N ASP A 82 6.61 18.87 -3.80
CA ASP A 82 8.01 19.09 -3.42
C ASP A 82 8.98 18.09 -4.07
N GLY A 83 8.47 17.14 -4.87
CA GLY A 83 9.25 16.06 -5.46
C GLY A 83 9.66 14.97 -4.47
N ILE A 84 9.13 14.99 -3.24
CA ILE A 84 9.40 13.97 -2.22
C ILE A 84 8.35 12.87 -2.31
N VAL A 85 8.78 11.61 -2.18
CA VAL A 85 7.86 10.47 -2.15
C VAL A 85 7.07 10.47 -0.84
N LYS A 86 5.75 10.61 -0.94
CA LYS A 86 4.82 10.62 0.21
C LYS A 86 4.29 9.22 0.54
N LYS A 87 4.10 8.37 -0.47
CA LYS A 87 3.56 7.01 -0.33
C LYS A 87 4.25 6.06 -1.29
N SER A 88 4.41 4.80 -0.90
CA SER A 88 5.00 3.74 -1.72
C SER A 88 4.18 2.46 -1.59
N ILE A 89 3.71 1.93 -2.71
CA ILE A 89 2.81 0.77 -2.76
C ILE A 89 3.39 -0.24 -3.75
N VAL A 90 3.43 -1.50 -3.35
CA VAL A 90 3.80 -2.60 -4.25
C VAL A 90 2.59 -2.96 -5.10
N THR A 91 2.71 -2.83 -6.42
CA THR A 91 1.61 -3.20 -7.34
C THR A 91 1.81 -4.57 -7.95
N LYS A 92 3.06 -4.94 -8.21
CA LYS A 92 3.43 -6.24 -8.75
C LYS A 92 4.79 -6.64 -8.24
N ALA A 93 4.97 -7.92 -7.99
CA ALA A 93 6.26 -8.52 -7.69
C ALA A 93 6.38 -9.84 -8.45
N THR A 94 7.50 -10.04 -9.12
CA THR A 94 7.82 -11.28 -9.82
C THR A 94 9.19 -11.72 -9.34
N PHE A 95 9.32 -12.99 -8.97
CA PHE A 95 10.54 -13.56 -8.43
C PHE A 95 11.00 -14.76 -9.26
N THR A 96 12.30 -14.91 -9.42
CA THR A 96 12.92 -16.04 -10.11
C THR A 96 14.02 -16.65 -9.25
N GLN A 97 14.11 -17.98 -9.26
CA GLN A 97 15.16 -18.74 -8.61
C GLN A 97 15.75 -19.70 -9.64
N LYS A 98 17.06 -19.62 -9.90
CA LYS A 98 17.74 -20.39 -10.96
C LYS A 98 17.01 -20.30 -12.32
N ASP A 99 16.64 -19.08 -12.70
CA ASP A 99 15.94 -18.74 -13.94
C ASP A 99 14.52 -19.31 -14.10
N ILE A 100 13.94 -19.87 -13.04
CA ILE A 100 12.55 -20.35 -13.00
C ILE A 100 11.70 -19.38 -12.17
N GLU A 101 10.52 -19.02 -12.67
CA GLU A 101 9.57 -18.20 -11.92
C GLU A 101 9.11 -18.92 -10.65
N VAL A 102 9.13 -18.21 -9.54
CA VAL A 102 8.74 -18.73 -8.23
C VAL A 102 7.28 -18.41 -7.97
N ASN A 103 6.48 -19.44 -7.74
CA ASN A 103 5.16 -19.28 -7.15
C ASN A 103 5.29 -19.14 -5.63
N LEU A 104 5.02 -17.94 -5.11
CA LEU A 104 5.13 -17.67 -3.68
C LEU A 104 4.15 -18.45 -2.81
N ASN A 105 3.03 -18.96 -3.35
CA ASN A 105 2.06 -19.72 -2.58
C ASN A 105 2.65 -21.08 -2.13
N ASP A 106 3.37 -21.73 -3.05
CA ASP A 106 3.96 -23.07 -2.87
C ASP A 106 5.42 -23.03 -2.42
N ALA A 107 6.00 -21.84 -2.29
CA ALA A 107 7.41 -21.65 -1.96
C ALA A 107 7.75 -22.05 -0.51
N SER A 108 8.98 -22.52 -0.31
CA SER A 108 9.56 -22.76 1.02
C SER A 108 9.55 -21.49 1.89
N PRO A 109 9.44 -21.58 3.23
CA PRO A 109 9.46 -20.41 4.13
C PRO A 109 10.65 -19.47 3.92
N THR A 110 11.84 -20.02 3.61
CA THR A 110 13.04 -19.23 3.33
C THR A 110 12.89 -18.33 2.10
N VAL A 111 12.17 -18.80 1.08
CA VAL A 111 11.93 -18.06 -0.16
C VAL A 111 10.89 -16.96 0.06
N LYS A 112 9.83 -17.24 0.83
CA LYS A 112 8.85 -16.21 1.23
C LYS A 112 9.54 -15.09 2.02
N LEU A 113 10.37 -15.45 3.01
CA LEU A 113 11.15 -14.48 3.79
C LEU A 113 12.10 -13.65 2.91
N ALA A 114 12.75 -14.28 1.93
CA ALA A 114 13.60 -13.59 0.97
C ALA A 114 12.80 -12.57 0.13
N ALA A 115 11.63 -12.97 -0.39
CA ALA A 115 10.74 -12.09 -1.15
C ALA A 115 10.28 -10.88 -0.32
N ASP A 116 9.89 -11.10 0.94
CA ASP A 116 9.51 -10.05 1.87
C ASP A 116 10.66 -9.08 2.16
N SER A 117 11.87 -9.63 2.37
CA SER A 117 13.07 -8.83 2.62
C SER A 117 13.43 -7.94 1.43
N ILE A 118 13.33 -8.46 0.20
CA ILE A 118 13.54 -7.67 -1.03
C ILE A 118 12.49 -6.56 -1.10
N THR A 119 11.22 -6.91 -0.90
CA THR A 119 10.10 -5.97 -1.00
C THR A 119 10.25 -4.82 0.01
N SER A 120 10.56 -5.14 1.26
CA SER A 120 10.84 -4.17 2.32
C SER A 120 12.01 -3.25 1.95
N ALA A 121 13.10 -3.80 1.43
CA ALA A 121 14.26 -3.01 1.02
C ALA A 121 13.91 -2.02 -0.11
N CYS A 122 13.09 -2.43 -1.07
CA CYS A 122 12.64 -1.59 -2.18
C CYS A 122 11.77 -0.44 -1.71
N VAL A 123 10.73 -0.74 -0.92
CA VAL A 123 9.81 0.28 -0.37
C VAL A 123 10.58 1.30 0.47
N LYS A 124 11.45 0.83 1.37
CA LYS A 124 12.29 1.70 2.20
C LYS A 124 13.17 2.62 1.36
N THR A 125 13.75 2.09 0.30
CA THR A 125 14.69 2.85 -0.53
C THR A 125 13.97 3.81 -1.46
N ALA A 126 12.84 3.42 -2.05
CA ALA A 126 12.02 4.27 -2.90
C ALA A 126 11.50 5.50 -2.14
N GLY A 127 11.15 5.36 -0.87
CA GLY A 127 10.80 6.50 -0.01
C GLY A 127 11.93 7.52 0.21
N GLN A 128 13.18 7.18 -0.12
CA GLN A 128 14.34 8.08 -0.04
C GLN A 128 14.66 8.76 -1.36
N TRP A 129 13.93 8.45 -2.44
CA TRP A 129 14.15 9.08 -3.74
C TRP A 129 13.63 10.50 -3.75
N LYS A 130 14.28 11.33 -4.57
CA LYS A 130 13.80 12.69 -4.89
C LYS A 130 13.54 12.79 -6.37
N PHE A 131 12.47 13.49 -6.71
CA PHE A 131 12.00 13.71 -8.06
C PHE A 131 11.91 15.20 -8.35
N SER A 132 11.87 15.57 -9.63
CA SER A 132 11.24 16.82 -10.03
C SER A 132 9.73 16.71 -9.79
N PRO A 133 9.02 17.78 -9.42
CA PRO A 133 7.57 17.71 -9.32
C PRO A 133 6.95 17.49 -10.70
N ALA A 134 5.73 16.94 -10.69
CA ALA A 134 4.87 16.96 -11.86
C ALA A 134 4.32 18.37 -12.06
N ILE A 135 4.14 18.82 -13.29
CA ILE A 135 3.59 20.15 -13.60
C ILE A 135 2.26 20.01 -14.32
N LEU A 136 1.24 20.72 -13.84
CA LEU A 136 -0.06 20.86 -14.47
C LEU A 136 -0.49 22.33 -14.39
N ASN A 137 -0.78 22.96 -15.52
CA ASN A 137 -1.12 24.38 -15.60
C ASN A 137 -0.06 25.26 -14.91
N GLU A 138 1.22 25.00 -15.20
CA GLU A 138 2.40 25.68 -14.62
C GLU A 138 2.59 25.51 -13.10
N LYS A 139 1.74 24.73 -12.42
CA LYS A 139 1.82 24.49 -10.98
C LYS A 139 2.35 23.09 -10.69
N PRO A 140 3.17 22.92 -9.63
CA PRO A 140 3.52 21.59 -9.15
C PRO A 140 2.26 20.89 -8.63
N VAL A 141 2.11 19.60 -8.93
CA VAL A 141 1.00 18.77 -8.45
C VAL A 141 1.48 17.41 -7.95
N LYS A 142 0.74 16.84 -6.99
CA LYS A 142 0.94 15.46 -6.55
C LYS A 142 0.52 14.49 -7.66
N VAL A 143 1.33 13.45 -7.91
CA VAL A 143 0.99 12.44 -8.92
C VAL A 143 1.49 11.06 -8.54
N TRP A 144 0.79 10.04 -9.04
CA TRP A 144 1.22 8.65 -8.97
C TRP A 144 2.19 8.31 -10.10
N VAL A 145 3.30 7.65 -9.77
CA VAL A 145 4.22 7.06 -10.75
C VAL A 145 4.47 5.60 -10.45
N VAL A 146 4.59 4.78 -11.49
CA VAL A 146 4.92 3.36 -11.36
C VAL A 146 6.32 3.12 -11.88
N LEU A 147 7.21 2.62 -11.02
CA LEU A 147 8.61 2.38 -11.36
C LEU A 147 8.98 0.91 -11.15
N PRO A 148 9.70 0.29 -12.11
CA PRO A 148 10.25 -1.04 -11.95
C PRO A 148 11.59 -1.00 -11.20
N PHE A 149 11.68 -1.76 -10.13
CA PHE A 149 12.92 -2.03 -9.41
C PHE A 149 13.35 -3.46 -9.76
N LYS A 150 14.54 -3.61 -10.33
CA LYS A 150 15.12 -4.91 -10.68
C LYS A 150 16.11 -5.36 -9.61
N PHE A 151 16.06 -6.62 -9.21
CA PHE A 151 17.01 -7.24 -8.28
C PHE A 151 17.67 -8.41 -8.98
N LYS A 152 18.99 -8.37 -9.03
CA LYS A 152 19.81 -9.46 -9.50
C LYS A 152 20.98 -9.64 -8.55
N LEU A 153 21.22 -10.88 -8.14
CA LEU A 153 22.33 -11.25 -7.26
C LEU A 153 23.70 -10.80 -7.80
N ASP A 154 23.86 -10.76 -9.13
CA ASP A 154 25.12 -10.40 -9.80
C ASP A 154 25.35 -8.89 -9.96
N ALA A 155 24.48 -8.03 -9.41
CA ALA A 155 24.71 -6.59 -9.51
C ALA A 155 25.88 -6.21 -8.59
N PRO A 156 27.05 -5.77 -9.10
CA PRO A 156 28.09 -5.22 -8.25
C PRO A 156 27.49 -4.03 -7.51
N HIS A 157 27.41 -4.13 -6.18
CA HIS A 157 26.98 -3.02 -5.35
C HIS A 157 28.05 -1.93 -5.48
N LYS A 158 27.81 -0.93 -6.33
CA LYS A 158 28.54 0.33 -6.23
C LYS A 158 28.07 0.97 -4.93
N GLU A 159 28.77 0.67 -3.84
CA GLU A 159 28.82 1.56 -2.70
C GLU A 159 29.36 2.89 -3.23
N GLU A 160 28.47 3.85 -3.51
CA GLU A 160 28.89 5.23 -3.70
C GLU A 160 29.47 5.69 -2.37
N LYS A 161 30.80 5.63 -2.27
CA LYS A 161 31.57 6.27 -1.22
C LYS A 161 31.19 7.75 -1.24
N LYS A 162 30.53 8.18 -0.17
CA LYS A 162 30.27 9.59 0.12
C LYS A 162 31.56 10.28 0.55
#